data_AF-A0A1J5PE06-F1
#
_entry.id   AF-A0A1J5PE06-F1
#
_cell.length_a   1.000
_cell.length_b   1.000
_cell.length_c   1.000
_cell.angle_alpha   90.00
_cell.angle_beta   90.00
_cell.angle_gamma   90.00
#
_symmetry.space_group_name_H-M   'P 1'
#
loop_
_entity.id
_entity.type
_entity.pdbx_description
1 polymer ?
#
loop_
_entity_poly.entity_id
_entity_poly.type
_entity_poly.pdbx_seq_one_letter_code
_entity_poly.pdbx_strand_id
1 'polypeptide(L)' 'MEKYIHQENLRLLRKRLAETNNEATHKVLLKLLAEEEAREAVLPKDREPH' A
#
# COMPACT_ATOMS: atom_id res chain seq x y z
N MET A 1 -2.41 1.06 15.03
CA MET A 1 -2.43 -0.23 14.29
C MET A 1 -2.48 0.00 12.78
N GLU A 2 -3.42 0.82 12.28
CA GLU A 2 -3.66 1.00 10.85
C GLU A 2 -2.46 1.57 10.06
N LYS A 3 -1.74 2.55 10.61
CA LYS A 3 -0.50 3.07 10.01
C LYS A 3 0.56 1.99 9.77
N TYR A 4 0.72 1.06 10.72
CA TYR A 4 1.67 -0.05 10.60
C TYR A 4 1.23 -1.05 9.52
N ILE A 5 -0.06 -1.40 9.49
CA ILE A 5 -0.64 -2.29 8.48
C ILE A 5 -0.46 -1.69 7.08
N HIS A 6 -0.75 -0.39 6.96
CA HIS A 6 -0.60 0.35 5.70
C HIS A 6 0.85 0.35 5.20
N GLN A 7 1.81 0.65 6.06
CA GLN A 7 3.25 0.60 5.72
C GLN A 7 3.72 -0.81 5.34
N GLU A 8 3.27 -1.84 6.06
CA GLU A 8 3.59 -3.23 5.76
C GLU A 8 2.97 -3.68 4.43
N ASN A 9 1.73 -3.27 4.13
CA ASN A 9 1.06 -3.54 2.86
C ASN A 9 1.83 -2.93 1.69
N LEU A 10 2.24 -1.65 1.79
CA LEU A 10 3.05 -1.00 0.76
C LEU A 10 4.37 -1.73 0.52
N ARG A 11 5.07 -2.10 1.61
CA ARG A 11 6.34 -2.84 1.51
C ARG A 11 6.15 -4.20 0.83
N LEU A 12 5.09 -4.92 1.19
CA LEU A 12 4.77 -6.23 0.64
C LEU A 12 4.39 -6.14 -0.85
N LEU A 13 3.56 -5.17 -1.22
CA LEU A 13 3.13 -4.95 -2.61
C LEU A 13 4.32 -4.59 -3.51
N ARG A 14 5.21 -3.69 -3.05
CA ARG A 14 6.44 -3.34 -3.78
C ARG A 14 7.38 -4.53 -3.96
N LYS A 15 7.56 -5.34 -2.92
CA LYS A 15 8.37 -6.56 -3.01
C LYS A 15 7.80 -7.54 -4.05
N ARG A 16 6.49 -7.82 -3.99
CA ARG A 16 5.83 -8.72 -4.93
C ARG A 16 5.87 -8.19 -6.36
N LEU A 17 5.81 -6.87 -6.54
CA LEU A 17 5.91 -6.24 -7.86
C LEU A 17 7.31 -6.43 -8.46
N ALA A 18 8.36 -6.32 -7.66
CA ALA A 18 9.74 -6.55 -8.10
C ALA A 18 10.04 -8.04 -8.40
N GLU A 19 9.34 -8.96 -7.73
CA GLU A 19 9.56 -10.40 -7.85
C GLU A 19 8.65 -11.06 -8.91
N THR A 20 7.62 -10.39 -9.40
CA THR A 20 6.67 -10.99 -10.34
C THR A 20 7.17 -10.90 -11.78
N ASN A 21 7.13 -12.04 -12.48
CA ASN A 21 7.39 -12.13 -13.92
C ASN A 21 6.09 -12.32 -14.73
N ASN A 22 4.92 -12.24 -14.08
CA ASN A 22 3.62 -12.40 -14.71
C ASN A 22 3.00 -11.02 -14.92
N GLU A 23 2.76 -10.64 -16.18
CA GLU A 23 2.20 -9.34 -16.56
C GLU A 23 0.79 -9.11 -15.97
N ALA A 24 -0.04 -10.16 -15.91
CA ALA A 24 -1.38 -10.05 -15.30
C ALA A 24 -1.28 -9.77 -13.79
N THR A 25 -0.37 -10.46 -13.11
CA THR A 25 -0.08 -10.21 -11.69
C THR A 25 0.53 -8.83 -11.47
N HIS A 26 1.41 -8.38 -12.37
CA HIS A 26 2.01 -7.05 -12.33
C HIS A 26 0.95 -5.94 -12.39
N LYS A 27 -0.01 -6.04 -13.31
CA LYS A 27 -1.12 -5.08 -13.43
C LYS A 27 -1.99 -5.04 -12.17
N VAL A 28 -2.28 -6.20 -11.57
CA VAL A 28 -3.05 -6.28 -10.32
C VAL A 28 -2.27 -5.64 -9.16
N LEU A 29 -0.98 -5.93 -9.03
CA LEU A 29 -0.13 -5.37 -7.98
C LEU A 29 0.00 -3.84 -8.09
N LEU A 30 0.11 -3.30 -9.30
CA LEU A 30 0.09 -1.85 -9.53
C LEU A 30 -1.22 -1.20 -9.06
N LYS A 31 -2.36 -1.83 -9.37
CA LYS A 31 -3.68 -1.32 -8.94
C LYS A 31 -3.79 -1.33 -7.41
N LEU A 32 -3.41 -2.43 -6.76
CA LEU A 32 -3.42 -2.54 -5.30
C LEU A 32 -2.46 -1.55 -4.63
N LEU A 33 -1.30 -1.30 -5.23
CA LEU A 33 -0.35 -0.32 -4.73
C LEU A 33 -0.94 1.09 -4.78
N ALA A 34 -1.58 1.48 -5.89
CA ALA A 34 -2.23 2.78 -6.02
C ALA A 34 -3.40 2.95 -5.04
N GLU A 35 -4.20 1.90 -4.83
CA GLU A 35 -5.29 1.91 -3.84
C GLU A 35 -4.76 2.06 -2.41
N GLU A 36 -3.67 1.37 -2.08
CA GLU A 36 -3.04 1.48 -0.76
C GLU A 36 -2.41 2.87 -0.59
N GLU A 37 -1.65 3.39 -1.54
CA GLU A 37 -1.07 4.75 -1.49
C GLU A 37 -2.16 5.84 -1.35
N ALA A 38 -3.33 5.66 -1.98
CA ALA A 38 -4.47 6.55 -1.80
C ALA A 38 -5.07 6.49 -0.39
N ARG A 39 -4.99 5.34 0.30
CA ARG A 39 -5.42 5.23 1.71
C ARG A 39 -4.51 6.01 2.65
N GLU A 40 -3.23 6.17 2.34
CA GLU A 40 -2.31 7.04 3.10
C GLU A 40 -2.84 8.49 3.16
N ALA A 41 -3.38 8.98 2.04
CA ALA A 41 -3.92 10.33 1.93
C ALA A 41 -5.22 10.54 2.75
N VAL A 42 -5.93 9.46 3.07
CA VAL A 42 -7.23 9.49 3.78
C VAL A 42 -7.08 9.14 5.25
N LEU A 43 -6.01 8.42 5.63
CA LEU A 43 -5.70 8.15 7.02
C LEU A 43 -5.48 9.49 7.74
N PRO A 44 -6.32 9.84 8.74
CA PRO A 44 -6.11 11.05 9.49
C PRO A 44 -4.73 10.96 10.13
N LYS A 45 -3.83 11.88 9.75
CA LYS A 45 -2.65 12.19 10.55
C LYS A 45 -3.18 12.42 11.95
N ASP A 46 -2.73 11.58 12.87
CA ASP A 46 -3.05 11.54 14.29
C ASP A 46 -3.93 12.73 14.75
N ARG A 47 -5.18 12.47 15.14
CA ARG A 47 -5.93 13.42 15.97
C ARG A 47 -5.09 13.62 17.25
N GLU A 48 -4.21 14.61 17.24
CA GLU A 48 -3.55 15.10 18.43
C GLU A 48 -4.64 15.59 19.39
N PRO A 49 -4.69 15.12 20.65
CA PRO A 49 -5.63 15.65 21.62
C PRO A 49 -5.22 17.09 21.92
N HIS A 50 -6.13 18.03 21.65
CA HIS A 50 -6.05 19.42 22.06
C HIS A 50 -6.12 19.58 23.57
#